data_AF-A0ABC8SAW8-F1
#
_entry.id   AF-A0ABC8SAW8-F1
#
_cell.length_a   1.000
_cell.length_b   1.000
_cell.length_c   1.000
_cell.angle_alpha   90.00
_cell.angle_beta   90.00
_cell.angle_gamma   90.00
#
_symmetry.space_group_name_H-M   'P 1'
#
loop_
_entity.id
_entity.type
_entity.pdbx_description
1 polymer ?
#
loop_
_entity_poly.entity_id
_entity_poly.type
_entity_poly.pdbx_seq_one_letter_code
_entity_poly.pdbx_strand_id
1 'polypeptide(L)'
;MIAYLNFVICQLPTFSPSFFQMMDPGGIANWSVTYVDWSEGKWHPRSYRAQDVTYDLLKNITSIDESLHVTSDEEKKLIIKPCMWNGMKRPCYLFGRKFFPDTLDSLIYIFSNYTKY
;
A
#
# COMPACT_ATOMS: atom_id res chain seq x y z
N MET A 1 -5.02 -11.13 17.36
CA MET A 1 -4.40 -11.18 16.02
C MET A 1 -5.27 -12.01 15.09
N ILE A 2 -4.90 -12.15 13.81
CA ILE A 2 -5.58 -12.82 12.67
C ILE A 2 -6.47 -11.83 11.88
N ALA A 3 -5.92 -11.16 10.85
CA ALA A 3 -6.03 -11.51 9.41
C ALA A 3 -7.50 -11.72 9.01
N TYR A 4 -8.18 -10.88 8.21
CA TYR A 4 -8.06 -10.53 6.78
C TYR A 4 -8.85 -9.20 6.62
N LEU A 5 -8.53 -8.17 5.83
CA LEU A 5 -8.11 -8.13 4.43
C LEU A 5 -6.59 -8.11 4.29
N ASN A 6 -6.07 -9.05 3.49
CA ASN A 6 -4.67 -9.14 3.09
C ASN A 6 -3.72 -8.70 4.21
N PHE A 7 -3.67 -9.56 5.24
CA PHE A 7 -2.79 -9.44 6.39
C PHE A 7 -2.81 -8.07 7.08
N VAL A 8 -3.69 -7.96 8.07
CA VAL A 8 -3.54 -6.98 9.15
C VAL A 8 -3.74 -7.70 10.47
N ILE A 9 -2.71 -7.72 11.32
CA ILE A 9 -2.85 -8.05 12.74
C ILE A 9 -3.45 -6.85 13.46
N CYS A 10 -4.49 -7.16 14.25
CA CYS A 10 -5.16 -6.43 15.33
C CYS A 10 -4.54 -5.15 15.89
N GLN A 11 -5.35 -4.09 16.00
CA GLN A 11 -6.06 -3.71 17.24
C GLN A 11 -7.04 -2.56 16.95
N LEU A 12 -8.18 -2.60 17.66
CA LEU A 12 -9.26 -1.61 17.79
C LEU A 12 -10.47 -1.73 16.81
N PRO A 13 -11.69 -1.50 17.33
CA PRO A 13 -12.92 -2.00 16.72
C PRO A 13 -13.58 -0.99 15.79
N THR A 14 -14.57 -1.49 15.06
CA THR A 14 -15.68 -0.76 14.42
C THR A 14 -15.39 0.05 13.16
N PHE A 15 -14.89 -0.58 12.09
CA PHE A 15 -15.54 -0.37 10.79
C PHE A 15 -15.19 -1.48 9.78
N SER A 16 -16.21 -2.16 9.23
CA SER A 16 -16.01 -3.23 8.23
C SER A 16 -16.17 -2.68 6.80
N PRO A 17 -15.25 -2.98 5.87
CA PRO A 17 -15.41 -2.67 4.44
C PRO A 17 -16.72 -3.21 3.84
N SER A 18 -17.19 -4.36 4.33
CA SER A 18 -18.46 -4.96 3.90
C SER A 18 -19.68 -4.10 4.23
N PHE A 19 -19.64 -3.40 5.37
CA PHE A 19 -20.72 -2.51 5.77
C PHE A 19 -20.76 -1.28 4.86
N PHE A 20 -19.61 -0.68 4.55
CA PHE A 20 -19.57 0.40 3.58
C PHE A 20 -20.11 -0.08 2.23
N GLN A 21 -19.74 -1.28 1.77
CA GLN A 21 -20.19 -1.80 0.48
C GLN A 21 -21.70 -2.02 0.42
N MET A 22 -22.34 -2.34 1.55
CA MET A 22 -23.81 -2.38 1.66
C MET A 22 -24.44 -0.98 1.63
N MET A 23 -23.81 0.01 2.27
CA MET A 23 -24.36 1.36 2.39
C MET A 23 -24.18 2.18 1.11
N ASP A 24 -23.01 2.08 0.49
CA ASP A 24 -22.68 2.75 -0.77
C ASP A 24 -21.70 1.88 -1.58
N PRO A 25 -22.22 0.94 -2.39
CA PRO A 25 -21.39 0.08 -3.24
C PRO A 25 -20.64 0.86 -4.33
N GLY A 26 -21.07 2.10 -4.65
CA GLY A 26 -20.44 2.95 -5.65
C GLY A 26 -19.39 3.91 -5.10
N GLY A 27 -19.44 4.23 -3.81
CA GLY A 27 -18.55 5.19 -3.15
C GLY A 27 -17.20 4.62 -2.68
N ILE A 28 -16.98 3.31 -2.81
CA ILE A 28 -15.77 2.65 -2.32
C ILE A 28 -14.90 2.19 -3.47
N ALA A 29 -13.63 2.56 -3.40
CA ALA A 29 -12.63 2.01 -4.28
C ALA A 29 -12.25 0.59 -3.87
N ASN A 30 -12.17 -0.32 -4.84
CA ASN A 30 -11.65 -1.69 -4.65
C ASN A 30 -10.12 -1.75 -4.44
N TRP A 31 -9.48 -0.63 -4.12
CA TRP A 31 -8.05 -0.50 -3.94
C TRP A 31 -7.74 0.56 -2.87
N SER A 32 -6.58 0.43 -2.22
CA SER A 32 -6.14 1.35 -1.18
C SER A 32 -4.99 2.24 -1.66
N VAL A 33 -4.97 3.49 -1.18
CA VAL A 33 -3.88 4.46 -1.43
C VAL A 33 -2.59 4.17 -0.64
N THR A 34 -2.54 3.08 0.14
CA THR A 34 -1.37 2.71 0.96
C THR A 34 -0.60 1.58 0.28
N TYR A 35 0.68 1.83 0.01
CA TYR A 35 1.64 0.84 -0.46
C TYR A 35 1.97 -0.16 0.65
N VAL A 36 1.90 -1.45 0.29
CA VAL A 36 2.27 -2.57 1.14
C VAL A 36 3.04 -3.56 0.29
N ASP A 37 4.27 -3.88 0.69
CA ASP A 37 5.10 -4.81 -0.05
C ASP A 37 4.81 -6.26 0.35
N TRP A 38 4.31 -7.04 -0.62
CA TRP A 38 3.97 -8.45 -0.52
C TRP A 38 4.96 -9.37 -1.26
N SER A 39 6.05 -8.81 -1.80
CA SER A 39 7.02 -9.55 -2.61
C SER A 39 7.60 -10.78 -1.91
N GLU A 40 7.72 -10.75 -0.59
CA GLU A 40 8.24 -11.89 0.19
C GLU A 40 7.27 -13.07 0.29
N GLY A 41 5.98 -12.88 -0.01
CA GLY A 41 4.95 -13.94 0.07
C GLY A 41 4.76 -14.56 1.45
N LYS A 42 5.29 -13.93 2.51
CA LYS A 42 5.19 -14.39 3.90
C LYS A 42 3.82 -14.10 4.50
N TRP A 43 3.61 -14.63 5.71
CA TRP A 43 2.45 -14.30 6.53
C TRP A 43 2.40 -12.82 6.98
N HIS A 44 3.43 -12.03 6.73
CA HIS A 44 3.38 -10.60 7.02
C HIS A 44 3.98 -9.84 5.85
N PRO A 45 3.52 -8.60 5.60
CA PRO A 45 4.12 -7.80 4.56
C PRO A 45 5.54 -7.45 4.96
N ARG A 46 6.38 -7.27 3.95
CA ARG A 46 7.79 -6.93 4.15
C ARG A 46 7.88 -5.68 5.02
N SER A 47 8.81 -5.72 5.97
CA SER A 47 9.09 -4.58 6.84
C SER A 47 10.46 -4.02 6.50
N TYR A 48 10.54 -2.69 6.35
CA TYR A 48 11.75 -1.99 5.94
C TYR A 48 12.50 -1.47 7.15
N ARG A 49 13.79 -1.79 7.24
CA ARG A 49 14.72 -1.20 8.21
C ARG A 49 15.39 0.04 7.62
N ALA A 50 16.11 0.80 8.45
CA ALA A 50 16.74 2.05 8.03
C ALA A 50 17.70 1.88 6.83
N GLN A 51 18.36 0.72 6.75
CA GLN A 51 19.27 0.35 5.65
C GLN A 51 18.55 0.04 4.33
N ASP A 52 17.30 -0.43 4.41
CA ASP A 52 16.50 -0.76 3.24
C ASP A 52 15.86 0.48 2.61
N VAL A 53 15.72 1.57 3.37
CA VAL A 53 15.12 2.83 2.92
C VAL A 53 16.15 3.63 2.14
N THR A 54 16.13 3.48 0.82
CA THR A 54 16.98 4.22 -0.12
C THR A 54 16.15 5.15 -1.01
N TYR A 55 16.82 6.12 -1.64
CA TYR A 55 16.19 7.00 -2.62
C TYR A 55 15.57 6.21 -3.79
N ASP A 56 16.27 5.19 -4.28
CA ASP A 56 15.80 4.35 -5.38
C ASP A 56 14.55 3.57 -5.00
N LEU A 57 14.47 3.06 -3.75
CA LEU A 57 13.25 2.41 -3.26
C LEU A 57 12.05 3.36 -3.31
N LEU A 58 12.20 4.57 -2.78
CA LEU A 58 11.12 5.55 -2.75
C LEU A 58 10.73 6.00 -4.16
N LYS A 59 11.70 6.21 -5.05
CA LYS A 59 11.46 6.52 -6.47
C LYS A 59 10.71 5.39 -7.18
N ASN A 60 11.07 4.14 -6.91
CA ASN A 60 10.37 2.99 -7.47
C ASN A 60 8.92 2.96 -7.01
N ILE A 61 8.65 3.16 -5.72
CA ILE A 61 7.30 3.17 -5.16
C ILE A 61 6.44 4.30 -5.74
N THR A 62 6.99 5.52 -5.86
CA THR A 62 6.25 6.66 -6.40
C THR A 62 6.03 6.56 -7.91
N SER A 63 6.88 5.82 -8.63
CA SER A 63 6.74 5.57 -10.06
C SER A 63 5.68 4.53 -10.42
N ILE A 64 5.07 3.85 -9.45
CA ILE A 64 4.02 2.85 -9.70
C ILE A 64 2.74 3.55 -10.17
N ASP A 65 2.40 3.38 -11.45
CA ASP A 65 1.14 3.83 -12.06
C ASP A 65 0.11 2.71 -12.27
N GLU A 66 0.48 1.46 -11.93
CA GLU A 66 -0.37 0.28 -11.99
C GLU A 66 -0.48 -0.42 -10.63
N SER A 67 -1.71 -0.62 -10.17
CA SER A 67 -1.99 -1.40 -8.96
C SER A 67 -2.09 -2.89 -9.30
N LEU A 68 -1.35 -3.71 -8.54
CA LEU A 68 -1.36 -5.17 -8.64
C LEU A 68 -2.19 -5.74 -7.50
N HIS A 69 -3.32 -6.37 -7.82
CA HIS A 69 -4.14 -7.07 -6.84
C HIS A 69 -4.11 -8.56 -7.12
N VAL A 70 -3.70 -9.34 -6.11
CA VAL A 70 -3.70 -10.79 -6.16
C VAL A 70 -4.94 -11.29 -5.45
N THR A 71 -5.80 -12.04 -6.15
CA THR A 71 -6.94 -12.68 -5.48
C THR A 71 -6.46 -13.86 -4.62
N SER A 72 -7.14 -14.10 -3.51
CA SER A 72 -6.86 -15.20 -2.59
C SER A 72 -7.49 -16.54 -3.03
N ASP A 73 -8.07 -16.58 -4.23
CA ASP A 73 -8.76 -17.76 -4.76
C ASP A 73 -7.76 -18.89 -5.12
N GLU A 74 -8.25 -20.12 -5.27
CA GLU A 74 -7.44 -21.28 -5.67
C GLU A 74 -6.67 -21.01 -6.98
N GLU A 75 -7.28 -20.23 -7.89
CA GLU A 75 -6.59 -19.58 -8.99
C GLU A 75 -6.14 -18.18 -8.59
N LYS A 76 -4.84 -18.01 -8.32
CA LYS A 76 -4.25 -16.68 -8.07
C LYS A 76 -4.34 -15.82 -9.34
N LYS A 77 -5.37 -14.98 -9.43
CA LYS A 77 -5.53 -14.04 -10.55
C LYS A 77 -4.81 -12.74 -10.22
N LEU A 78 -3.91 -12.34 -11.10
CA LEU A 78 -3.27 -11.03 -11.06
C LEU A 78 -4.16 -10.03 -11.79
N ILE A 79 -4.74 -9.12 -11.03
CA ILE A 79 -5.54 -8.03 -11.56
C ILE A 79 -4.65 -6.79 -11.58
N ILE A 80 -4.28 -6.36 -12.79
CA ILE A 80 -3.51 -5.13 -13.02
C ILE A 80 -4.50 -4.01 -13.37
N LYS A 81 -4.52 -2.92 -12.61
CA LYS A 81 -5.37 -1.77 -12.88
C LYS A 81 -4.57 -0.47 -12.89
N PRO A 82 -4.66 0.34 -13.97
CA PRO A 82 -4.03 1.65 -13.99
C PRO A 82 -4.69 2.57 -12.96
N CYS A 83 -3.88 3.35 -12.25
CA CYS A 83 -4.34 4.28 -11.24
C CYS A 83 -4.80 5.59 -11.90
N MET A 84 -6.11 5.67 -12.11
CA MET A 84 -6.78 6.80 -12.74
C MET A 84 -7.62 7.55 -11.72
N TRP A 85 -7.33 8.83 -11.54
CA TRP A 85 -8.11 9.74 -10.69
C TRP A 85 -8.79 10.76 -11.60
N ASN A 86 -10.12 10.76 -11.65
CA ASN A 86 -10.91 11.64 -12.52
C ASN A 86 -10.43 11.62 -13.99
N GLY A 87 -10.02 10.45 -14.50
CA GLY A 87 -9.54 10.30 -15.88
C GLY A 87 -8.08 10.72 -16.12
N MET A 88 -7.35 11.17 -15.10
CA MET A 88 -5.92 11.46 -15.19
C MET A 88 -5.09 10.39 -14.49
N LYS A 89 -3.94 10.04 -15.08
CA LYS A 89 -2.95 9.19 -14.42
C LYS A 89 -2.41 9.90 -13.17
N ARG A 90 -2.49 9.22 -12.03
CA ARG A 90 -1.95 9.69 -10.76
C ARG A 90 -1.17 8.55 -10.09
N PRO A 91 -0.22 8.85 -9.19
CA PRO A 91 0.47 7.83 -8.43
C PRO A 91 -0.55 6.96 -7.67
N CYS A 92 -0.36 5.65 -7.69
CA CYS A 92 -1.25 4.69 -7.03
C CYS A 92 -1.25 4.81 -5.51
N TYR A 93 -0.11 5.19 -4.94
CA TYR A 93 0.12 5.16 -3.50
C TYR A 93 0.55 6.53 -2.99
N LEU A 94 -0.08 6.97 -1.90
CA LEU A 94 0.24 8.19 -1.18
C LEU A 94 0.90 7.91 0.17
N PHE A 95 0.62 6.73 0.74
CA PHE A 95 1.15 6.31 2.03
C PHE A 95 1.86 4.98 1.87
N GLY A 96 2.76 4.66 2.80
CA GLY A 96 3.35 3.33 2.92
C GLY A 96 3.36 2.89 4.38
N ARG A 97 3.33 1.58 4.64
CA ARG A 97 3.37 1.02 6.00
C ARG A 97 4.44 -0.05 6.14
N LYS A 98 4.65 -0.52 7.37
CA LYS A 98 5.67 -1.50 7.79
C LYS A 98 7.11 -0.97 7.76
N PHE A 99 7.29 0.32 7.98
CA PHE A 99 8.59 0.90 8.28
C PHE A 99 8.89 0.77 9.78
N PHE A 100 10.10 0.33 10.13
CA PHE A 100 10.57 0.34 11.52
C PHE A 100 10.76 1.77 12.03
N PRO A 101 10.63 2.04 13.35
CA PRO A 101 10.80 3.38 13.90
C PRO A 101 12.18 3.99 13.56
N ASP A 102 13.21 3.15 13.50
CA ASP A 102 14.58 3.53 13.15
C ASP A 102 14.72 4.15 11.73
N THR A 103 13.71 3.99 10.87
CA THR A 103 13.73 4.51 9.50
C THR A 103 13.31 5.99 9.40
N LEU A 104 12.77 6.56 10.48
CA LEU A 104 12.17 7.89 10.46
C LEU A 104 13.14 8.96 9.98
N ASP A 105 14.37 8.95 10.51
CA ASP A 105 15.39 9.95 10.17
C ASP A 105 15.78 9.87 8.69
N SER A 106 15.99 8.66 8.16
CA SER A 106 16.29 8.42 6.75
C SER A 106 15.15 8.88 5.84
N LEU A 107 13.91 8.60 6.22
CA LEU A 107 12.73 9.02 5.46
C LEU A 107 12.63 10.54 5.40
N ILE A 108 12.73 11.23 6.56
CA ILE A 108 12.70 12.70 6.62
C ILE A 108 13.80 13.29 5.75
N TYR A 109 15.02 12.76 5.85
CA TYR A 109 16.15 13.21 5.05
C TYR A 109 15.88 13.09 3.54
N ILE A 110 15.39 11.93 3.08
CA ILE A 110 15.12 11.71 1.65
C ILE A 110 13.97 12.60 1.17
N PHE A 111 12.86 12.68 1.91
CA PHE A 111 11.73 13.51 1.52
C PHE A 111 12.08 15.00 1.44
N SER A 112 12.94 15.50 2.36
CA SER A 112 13.39 16.89 2.34
C SER A 112 14.21 17.26 1.11
N ASN A 113 14.90 16.29 0.49
CA ASN A 113 15.63 16.47 -0.76
C ASN A 113 14.75 16.25 -1.99
N TYR A 114 13.71 15.43 -1.88
CA TYR A 114 12.78 15.13 -2.97
C TYR A 114 11.89 16.32 -3.34
N THR A 115 11.43 17.10 -2.35
CA THR A 115 10.54 18.26 -2.57
C THR A 115 11.24 19.55 -2.98
N LYS A 116 12.56 19.52 -3.20
CA LYS A 116 13.34 20.70 -3.62
C LYS A 116 13.36 20.91 -5.14
N TYR A 117 12.71 20.04 -5.92
CA TYR A 117 12.61 20.11 -7.37
C TYR A 117 11.16 20.15 -7.84
#